data_AF-A0A8C1YJG9-F1
#
_entry.id   AF-A0A8C1YJG9-F1
#
_cell.length_a   1.000
_cell.length_b   1.000
_cell.length_c   1.000
_cell.angle_alpha   90.00
_cell.angle_beta   90.00
_cell.angle_gamma   90.00
#
_symmetry.space_group_name_H-M   'P 1'
#
loop_
_entity.id
_entity.type
_entity.pdbx_description
1 polymer ?
#
loop_
_entity_poly.entity_id
_entity_poly.type
_entity_poly.pdbx_seq_one_letter_code
_entity_poly.pdbx_strand_id
1 'polypeptide(L)'
;CVHVWVCESKGGVCVCAGWRCVSGIRVFTAGDVTAVNGTDVRLKCTFQSSAAIRASSVAVSWTFRPLGSGHEETVFYYQERPFAPSEGRFKKKVEWAGDISGRDASVVLRRVPFSFNGTFSCQVKNPPDVHGNVGVVRLQVVRTGDFSENKTYDYLIFRHLHWKNRQKYWGRPSFCCSVITRFNKSYFQLFLVFWSRDVMSVLGFCFMFM
;
A
#
# COMPACT_ATOMS: atom_id res chain seq x y z
N CYS A 1 27.08 5.60 4.20
CA CYS A 1 27.91 4.38 4.22
C CYS A 1 28.23 4.05 5.66
N VAL A 2 28.14 2.79 6.08
CA VAL A 2 28.28 2.41 7.49
C VAL A 2 29.45 1.45 7.61
N HIS A 3 30.19 1.53 8.71
CA HIS A 3 31.31 0.64 8.96
C HIS A 3 30.77 -0.76 9.24
N VAL A 4 30.91 -1.68 8.29
CA VAL A 4 30.52 -3.09 8.47
C VAL A 4 31.80 -3.89 8.65
N TRP A 5 31.94 -4.51 9.81
CA TRP A 5 33.04 -5.44 10.08
C TRP A 5 32.80 -6.72 9.29
N VAL A 6 33.52 -6.90 8.19
CA VAL A 6 33.58 -8.19 7.48
C VAL A 6 34.81 -8.92 8.00
N CYS A 7 34.60 -9.90 8.87
CA CYS A 7 35.68 -10.81 9.29
C CYS A 7 35.75 -11.96 8.29
N GLU A 8 36.78 -12.01 7.45
CA GLU A 8 37.08 -13.16 6.61
C GLU A 8 38.24 -13.93 7.24
N SER A 9 37.99 -15.14 7.75
CA SER A 9 39.03 -16.00 8.33
C SER A 9 39.69 -16.83 7.23
N LYS A 10 40.79 -16.32 6.66
CA LYS A 10 41.72 -17.15 5.87
C LYS A 10 43.06 -17.23 6.60
N GLY A 11 43.42 -18.44 7.06
CA GLY A 11 44.76 -18.71 7.61
C GLY A 11 45.08 -18.07 8.97
N GLY A 12 44.10 -17.82 9.83
CA GLY A 12 44.34 -17.32 11.20
C GLY A 12 44.60 -15.81 11.31
N VAL A 13 44.54 -15.07 10.20
CA VAL A 13 44.60 -13.60 10.20
C VAL A 13 43.18 -13.04 10.08
N CYS A 14 42.78 -12.21 11.05
CA CYS A 14 41.51 -11.49 11.02
C CYS A 14 41.76 -10.12 10.34
N VAL A 15 41.37 -9.98 9.07
CA VAL A 15 41.52 -8.71 8.34
C VAL A 15 40.25 -7.88 8.51
N CYS A 16 40.35 -6.75 9.21
CA CYS A 16 39.26 -5.78 9.35
C CYS A 16 39.40 -4.67 8.30
N ALA A 17 38.92 -4.86 7.08
CA ALA A 17 38.94 -3.77 6.08
C ALA A 17 37.79 -3.85 5.07
N GLY A 18 36.94 -2.82 5.05
CA GLY A 18 35.99 -2.58 3.95
C GLY A 18 34.90 -1.57 4.29
N TRP A 19 34.82 -0.46 3.55
CA TRP A 19 33.63 0.40 3.54
C TRP A 19 32.56 -0.25 2.68
N ARG A 20 31.40 -0.60 3.28
CA ARG A 20 30.20 -0.92 2.51
C ARG A 20 29.20 0.22 2.66
N CYS A 21 28.79 0.78 1.52
CA CYS A 21 27.71 1.76 1.49
C CYS A 21 26.37 1.05 1.62
N VAL A 22 25.98 0.76 2.87
CA VAL A 22 24.63 0.32 3.19
C VAL A 22 23.73 1.52 3.44
N SER A 23 22.50 1.44 2.98
CA SER A 23 21.43 2.40 3.29
C SER A 23 20.50 1.80 4.35
N GLY A 24 19.71 2.66 5.01
CA GLY A 24 18.61 2.19 5.84
C GLY A 24 17.49 1.61 4.97
N ILE A 25 16.80 0.61 5.48
CA ILE A 25 15.57 0.11 4.85
C ILE A 25 14.52 1.21 4.81
N ARG A 26 13.79 1.30 3.71
CA ARG A 26 12.65 2.21 3.58
C ARG A 26 11.37 1.40 3.50
N VAL A 27 10.47 1.62 4.44
CA VAL A 27 9.17 0.95 4.50
C VAL A 27 8.07 1.91 4.07
N PHE A 28 7.19 1.44 3.20
CA PHE A 28 6.04 2.17 2.66
C PHE A 28 4.74 1.43 3.01
N THR A 29 3.79 2.17 3.56
CA THR A 29 2.47 1.67 3.97
C THR A 29 1.35 2.54 3.41
N ALA A 30 0.10 2.08 3.55
CA ALA A 30 -1.08 2.85 3.14
C ALA A 30 -1.39 4.04 4.06
N GLY A 31 -0.82 4.09 5.28
CA GLY A 31 -1.18 5.08 6.30
C GLY A 31 -2.53 4.76 6.92
N ASP A 32 -3.58 5.49 6.59
CA ASP A 32 -4.91 5.30 7.16
C ASP A 32 -5.72 4.29 6.34
N VAL A 33 -6.31 3.30 7.03
CA VAL A 33 -7.10 2.25 6.39
C VAL A 33 -8.43 2.10 7.12
N THR A 34 -9.53 2.14 6.36
CA THR A 34 -10.87 1.91 6.88
C THR A 34 -11.39 0.55 6.43
N ALA A 35 -11.93 -0.24 7.36
CA ALA A 35 -12.53 -1.54 7.09
C ALA A 35 -13.91 -1.64 7.71
N VAL A 36 -14.79 -2.45 7.11
CA VAL A 36 -16.11 -2.73 7.69
C VAL A 36 -15.99 -3.90 8.66
N ASN A 37 -16.66 -3.82 9.80
CA ASN A 37 -16.69 -4.92 10.77
C ASN A 37 -17.10 -6.25 10.10
N GLY A 38 -16.32 -7.31 10.34
CA GLY A 38 -16.54 -8.64 9.77
C GLY A 38 -15.97 -8.85 8.37
N THR A 39 -15.41 -7.83 7.72
CA THR A 39 -14.74 -7.98 6.41
C THR A 39 -13.24 -8.28 6.55
N ASP A 40 -12.60 -8.61 5.44
CA ASP A 40 -11.16 -8.81 5.38
C ASP A 40 -10.47 -7.55 4.89
N VAL A 41 -9.31 -7.23 5.46
CA VAL A 41 -8.54 -6.05 5.09
C VAL A 41 -7.07 -6.40 4.89
N ARG A 42 -6.48 -5.90 3.79
CA ARG A 42 -5.05 -6.04 3.51
C ARG A 42 -4.30 -4.85 4.09
N LEU A 43 -3.40 -5.10 5.04
CA LEU A 43 -2.46 -4.10 5.53
C LEU A 43 -1.25 -4.09 4.60
N LYS A 44 -1.19 -3.07 3.73
CA LYS A 44 -0.11 -2.95 2.75
C LYS A 44 1.19 -2.52 3.44
N CYS A 45 2.25 -3.30 3.25
CA CYS A 45 3.62 -2.95 3.62
C CYS A 45 4.56 -3.38 2.50
N THR A 46 5.27 -2.43 1.90
CA THR A 46 6.29 -2.69 0.88
C THR A 46 7.59 -2.04 1.32
N PHE A 47 8.73 -2.57 0.89
CA PHE A 47 10.02 -2.05 1.34
C PHE A 47 11.05 -1.90 0.23
N GLN A 48 12.00 -0.99 0.45
CA GLN A 48 13.16 -0.81 -0.40
C GLN A 48 14.41 -1.04 0.44
N SER A 49 15.35 -1.80 -0.13
CA SER A 49 16.61 -2.22 0.48
C SER A 49 17.71 -2.08 -0.56
N SER A 50 18.88 -1.63 -0.13
CA SER A 50 20.10 -1.56 -0.95
C SER A 50 20.81 -2.90 -1.07
N ALA A 51 20.64 -3.77 -0.08
CA ALA A 51 21.15 -5.12 -0.11
C ALA A 51 20.33 -6.04 -1.03
N ALA A 52 20.94 -7.14 -1.46
CA ALA A 52 20.24 -8.21 -2.16
C ALA A 52 19.14 -8.79 -1.25
N ILE A 53 18.01 -9.14 -1.84
CA ILE A 53 16.86 -9.66 -1.11
C ILE A 53 16.83 -11.17 -1.27
N ARG A 54 16.92 -11.88 -0.14
CA ARG A 54 16.73 -13.33 -0.06
C ARG A 54 15.71 -13.63 1.03
N ALA A 55 14.86 -14.63 0.80
CA ALA A 55 13.86 -15.05 1.79
C ALA A 55 14.48 -15.39 3.16
N SER A 56 15.72 -15.89 3.17
CA SER A 56 16.45 -16.23 4.39
C SER A 56 17.14 -15.07 5.11
N SER A 57 17.40 -13.95 4.43
CA SER A 57 18.03 -12.78 5.06
C SER A 57 17.02 -11.78 5.62
N VAL A 58 15.79 -11.80 5.11
CA VAL A 58 14.75 -10.85 5.49
C VAL A 58 13.94 -11.35 6.67
N ALA A 59 13.79 -10.49 7.68
CA ALA A 59 12.85 -10.67 8.76
C ALA A 59 11.80 -9.55 8.74
N VAL A 60 10.52 -9.91 8.93
CA VAL A 60 9.41 -8.96 9.04
C VAL A 60 8.72 -9.17 10.36
N SER A 61 8.47 -8.08 11.09
CA SER A 61 7.65 -8.08 12.29
C SER A 61 6.47 -7.14 12.11
N TRP A 62 5.27 -7.65 12.36
CA TRP A 62 4.07 -6.85 12.51
C TRP A 62 3.65 -6.81 13.97
N THR A 63 3.48 -5.60 14.49
CA THR A 63 2.98 -5.35 15.84
C THR A 63 1.72 -4.49 15.82
N PHE A 64 0.95 -4.54 16.90
CA PHE A 64 -0.29 -3.80 17.07
C PHE A 64 -0.29 -3.05 18.39
N ARG A 65 -0.70 -1.78 18.34
CA ARG A 65 -0.97 -0.96 19.51
C ARG A 65 -2.43 -0.51 19.50
N PRO A 66 -3.23 -0.81 20.53
CA PRO A 66 -4.60 -0.34 20.62
C PRO A 66 -4.66 1.19 20.77
N LEU A 67 -5.81 1.80 20.46
CA LEU A 67 -6.00 3.27 20.57
C LEU A 67 -5.91 3.81 22.00
N GLY A 68 -6.22 3.00 23.01
CA GLY A 68 -6.19 3.37 24.43
C GLY A 68 -4.90 2.97 25.15
N SER A 69 -4.96 2.88 26.47
CA SER A 69 -3.88 2.34 27.30
C SER A 69 -3.79 0.82 27.11
N GLY A 70 -2.84 0.38 26.28
CA GLY A 70 -2.55 -1.03 26.10
C GLY A 70 -1.11 -1.24 25.64
N HIS A 71 -0.60 -2.42 25.92
CA HIS A 71 0.74 -2.84 25.49
C HIS A 71 0.74 -3.18 24.00
N GLU A 72 1.93 -3.15 23.41
CA GLU A 72 2.14 -3.62 22.04
C GLU A 72 2.00 -5.14 21.98
N GLU A 73 1.24 -5.63 21.00
CA GLU A 73 0.97 -7.04 20.77
C GLU A 73 1.59 -7.50 19.45
N THR A 74 2.10 -8.74 19.39
CA THR A 74 2.61 -9.32 18.14
C THR A 74 1.46 -9.77 17.24
N VAL A 75 1.46 -9.33 15.98
CA VAL A 75 0.43 -9.64 14.98
C VAL A 75 0.91 -10.74 14.03
N PHE A 76 2.17 -10.66 13.59
CA PHE A 76 2.74 -11.61 12.64
C PHE A 76 4.27 -11.53 12.62
N TYR A 77 4.93 -12.64 12.35
CA TYR A 77 6.38 -12.67 12.14
C TYR A 77 6.72 -13.47 10.88
N TYR A 78 7.72 -13.02 10.12
CA TYR A 78 8.27 -13.76 9.00
C TYR A 78 9.79 -13.85 9.14
N GLN A 79 10.33 -15.05 8.95
CA GLN A 79 11.77 -15.29 8.82
C GLN A 79 11.96 -16.62 8.11
N GLU A 80 12.44 -16.62 6.87
CA GLU A 80 12.45 -17.76 5.93
C GLU A 80 11.05 -18.29 5.55
N ARG A 81 10.16 -18.39 6.53
CA ARG A 81 8.79 -18.81 6.44
C ARG A 81 7.86 -17.90 7.27
N PRO A 82 6.57 -17.86 6.95
CA PRO A 82 5.57 -17.17 7.74
C PRO A 82 5.32 -17.84 9.10
N PHE A 83 5.25 -17.05 10.16
CA PHE A 83 4.88 -17.45 11.52
C PHE A 83 3.66 -16.64 11.99
N ALA A 84 2.49 -17.27 11.90
CA ALA A 84 1.26 -16.72 12.45
C ALA A 84 1.24 -16.86 13.99
N PRO A 85 0.58 -15.95 14.71
CA PRO A 85 0.46 -16.03 16.17
C PRO A 85 -0.34 -17.28 16.58
N SER A 86 0.18 -18.01 17.57
CA SER A 86 -0.44 -19.22 18.13
C SER A 86 -1.50 -18.92 19.19
N GLU A 87 -1.49 -17.71 19.75
CA GLU A 87 -2.35 -17.25 20.84
C GLU A 87 -2.74 -15.77 20.69
N GLY A 88 -3.54 -15.27 21.64
CA GLY A 88 -4.04 -13.91 21.62
C GLY A 88 -5.10 -13.64 20.55
N ARG A 89 -5.45 -12.36 20.42
CA ARG A 89 -6.54 -11.85 19.59
C ARG A 89 -6.34 -12.02 18.08
N PHE A 90 -5.09 -12.19 17.64
CA PHE A 90 -4.72 -12.32 16.23
C PHE A 90 -4.63 -13.79 15.78
N LYS A 91 -4.76 -14.74 16.69
CA LYS A 91 -4.78 -16.18 16.39
C LYS A 91 -5.85 -16.49 15.33
N LYS A 92 -5.46 -17.18 14.25
CA LYS A 92 -6.33 -17.55 13.11
C LYS A 92 -7.04 -16.36 12.43
N LYS A 93 -6.55 -15.13 12.66
CA LYS A 93 -7.12 -13.89 12.11
C LYS A 93 -6.16 -13.16 11.18
N VAL A 94 -4.91 -13.62 11.07
CA VAL A 94 -3.88 -12.99 10.24
C VAL A 94 -3.31 -14.00 9.27
N GLU A 95 -3.22 -13.61 8.00
CA GLU A 95 -2.64 -14.41 6.93
C GLU A 95 -1.53 -13.63 6.22
N TRP A 96 -0.47 -14.35 5.86
CA TRP A 96 0.59 -13.79 5.03
C TRP A 96 0.06 -13.54 3.62
N ALA A 97 0.27 -12.32 3.13
CA ALA A 97 -0.17 -11.93 1.79
C ALA A 97 0.93 -11.28 0.96
N GLY A 98 2.15 -11.23 1.51
CA GLY A 98 3.33 -10.64 0.91
C GLY A 98 4.11 -11.61 0.02
N ASP A 99 5.09 -11.05 -0.66
CA ASP A 99 6.10 -11.73 -1.44
C ASP A 99 7.43 -11.03 -1.19
N ILE A 100 8.32 -11.68 -0.44
CA ILE A 100 9.61 -11.10 -0.08
C ILE A 100 10.43 -10.80 -1.32
N SER A 101 10.36 -11.65 -2.36
CA SER A 101 11.11 -11.43 -3.60
C SER A 101 10.61 -10.19 -4.34
N GLY A 102 9.30 -9.97 -4.35
CA GLY A 102 8.60 -8.79 -4.82
C GLY A 102 8.62 -7.59 -3.86
N ARG A 103 9.38 -7.63 -2.76
CA ARG A 103 9.48 -6.55 -1.75
C ARG A 103 8.16 -6.21 -1.05
N ASP A 104 7.26 -7.18 -0.97
CA ASP A 104 5.96 -7.05 -0.33
C ASP A 104 5.94 -7.83 0.99
N ALA A 105 5.70 -7.11 2.08
CA ALA A 105 5.62 -7.60 3.44
C ALA A 105 4.20 -7.50 4.03
N SER A 106 3.18 -7.43 3.16
CA SER A 106 1.79 -7.22 3.55
C SER A 106 1.16 -8.44 4.23
N VAL A 107 0.19 -8.17 5.10
CA VAL A 107 -0.66 -9.18 5.75
C VAL A 107 -2.13 -8.90 5.48
N VAL A 108 -2.96 -9.94 5.57
CA VAL A 108 -4.42 -9.80 5.54
C VAL A 108 -4.97 -10.13 6.92
N LEU A 109 -5.76 -9.21 7.47
CA LEU A 109 -6.56 -9.46 8.65
C LEU A 109 -7.94 -9.97 8.21
N ARG A 110 -8.35 -11.13 8.74
CA ARG A 110 -9.60 -11.81 8.40
C ARG A 110 -10.71 -11.46 9.38
N ARG A 111 -11.90 -11.16 8.89
CA ARG A 111 -13.12 -10.88 9.66
C ARG A 111 -12.83 -9.94 10.84
N VAL A 112 -12.43 -8.72 10.52
CA VAL A 112 -11.94 -7.75 11.50
C VAL A 112 -13.04 -7.28 12.45
N PRO A 113 -12.88 -7.45 13.78
CA PRO A 113 -13.78 -6.88 14.77
C PRO A 113 -13.41 -5.43 15.12
N PHE A 114 -14.32 -4.69 15.77
CA PHE A 114 -14.02 -3.34 16.29
C PHE A 114 -12.82 -3.28 17.23
N SER A 115 -12.51 -4.38 17.91
CA SER A 115 -11.37 -4.42 18.81
C SER A 115 -10.05 -4.20 18.06
N PHE A 116 -9.97 -4.50 16.76
CA PHE A 116 -8.77 -4.29 15.94
C PHE A 116 -8.50 -2.82 15.61
N ASN A 117 -9.31 -1.89 16.12
CA ASN A 117 -9.04 -0.46 16.06
C ASN A 117 -7.73 -0.12 16.77
N GLY A 118 -6.80 0.46 16.02
CA GLY A 118 -5.48 0.78 16.54
C GLY A 118 -4.45 1.00 15.44
N THR A 119 -3.20 0.95 15.86
CA THR A 119 -2.04 1.21 15.02
C THR A 119 -1.27 -0.07 14.81
N PHE A 120 -1.15 -0.50 13.56
CA PHE A 120 -0.31 -1.62 13.13
C PHE A 120 1.03 -1.09 12.64
N SER A 121 2.11 -1.72 13.07
CA SER A 121 3.47 -1.32 12.71
C SER A 121 4.16 -2.46 11.96
N CYS A 122 4.73 -2.16 10.80
CA CYS A 122 5.51 -3.07 9.97
C CYS A 122 7.00 -2.71 10.07
N GLN A 123 7.80 -3.63 10.61
CA GLN A 123 9.25 -3.50 10.70
C GLN A 123 9.89 -4.55 9.80
N VAL A 124 10.80 -4.11 8.92
CA VAL A 124 11.53 -4.99 8.00
C VAL A 124 13.02 -4.87 8.32
N LYS A 125 13.70 -6.02 8.41
CA LYS A 125 15.16 -6.14 8.59
C LYS A 125 15.73 -6.96 7.44
N ASN A 126 16.81 -6.48 6.84
CA ASN A 126 17.57 -7.17 5.79
C ASN A 126 19.06 -6.80 5.93
N PRO A 127 19.80 -7.43 6.87
CA PRO A 127 21.23 -7.17 7.02
C PRO A 127 21.98 -7.36 5.69
N PRO A 128 23.00 -6.54 5.37
CA PRO A 128 23.68 -5.56 6.22
C PRO A 128 23.03 -4.16 6.25
N ASP A 129 21.84 -3.98 5.66
CA ASP A 129 21.16 -2.69 5.75
C ASP A 129 20.79 -2.40 7.20
N VAL A 130 21.03 -1.15 7.63
CA VAL A 130 20.73 -0.70 8.98
C VAL A 130 19.22 -0.57 9.20
N HIS A 131 18.81 -0.53 10.46
CA HIS A 131 17.40 -0.38 10.81
C HIS A 131 16.79 0.83 10.10
N GLY A 132 15.66 0.58 9.45
CA GLY A 132 14.93 1.55 8.65
C GLY A 132 13.89 2.33 9.44
N ASN A 133 13.02 3.04 8.71
CA ASN A 133 11.79 3.56 9.31
C ASN A 133 10.79 2.42 9.60
N VAL A 134 9.95 2.64 10.60
CA VAL A 134 8.82 1.76 10.89
C VAL A 134 7.64 2.17 10.01
N GLY A 135 7.08 1.23 9.25
CA GLY A 135 5.85 1.46 8.49
C GLY A 135 4.66 1.47 9.45
N VAL A 136 3.80 2.48 9.36
CA VAL A 136 2.65 2.63 10.26
C VAL A 136 1.35 2.54 9.47
N VAL A 137 0.37 1.79 9.98
CA VAL A 137 -0.98 1.69 9.44
C VAL A 137 -1.99 1.94 10.56
N ARG A 138 -2.84 2.95 10.42
CA ARG A 138 -3.92 3.23 11.38
C ARG A 138 -5.20 2.60 10.86
N LEU A 139 -5.67 1.55 11.53
CA LEU A 139 -6.87 0.83 11.14
C LEU A 139 -8.09 1.37 11.89
N GLN A 140 -9.11 1.78 11.13
CA GLN A 140 -10.43 2.14 11.64
C GLN A 140 -11.48 1.17 11.11
N VAL A 141 -12.11 0.44 12.03
CA VAL A 141 -13.21 -0.48 11.77
C VAL A 141 -14.53 0.24 12.02
N VAL A 142 -15.34 0.34 10.98
CA VAL A 142 -16.63 1.05 10.98
C VAL A 142 -17.79 0.08 10.78
N ARG A 143 -19.02 0.53 11.04
CA ARG A 143 -20.23 -0.21 10.67
C ARG A 143 -20.47 -0.09 9.17
N THR A 144 -21.25 -1.02 8.63
CA THR A 144 -21.60 -1.02 7.20
C THR A 144 -22.29 0.27 6.76
N GLY A 145 -23.18 0.83 7.58
CA GLY A 145 -23.90 2.08 7.28
C GLY A 145 -22.98 3.29 7.13
N ASP A 146 -22.03 3.46 8.06
CA ASP A 146 -21.08 4.58 8.05
C ASP A 146 -20.15 4.54 6.82
N PHE A 147 -19.79 3.33 6.38
CA PHE A 147 -18.92 3.14 5.22
C PHE A 147 -19.62 3.46 3.89
N SER A 148 -20.91 3.12 3.75
CA SER A 148 -21.67 3.47 2.54
C SER A 148 -21.93 4.96 2.42
N GLU A 149 -22.16 5.63 3.55
CA GLU A 149 -22.34 7.08 3.59
C GLU A 149 -21.06 7.83 3.19
N ASN A 150 -19.90 7.47 3.76
CA ASN A 150 -18.60 8.07 3.38
C ASN A 150 -18.31 7.92 1.87
N LYS A 151 -18.57 6.74 1.29
CA LYS A 151 -18.42 6.55 -0.16
C LYS A 151 -19.35 7.44 -0.98
N THR A 152 -20.56 7.67 -0.48
CA THR A 152 -21.55 8.51 -1.14
C THR A 152 -21.12 9.98 -1.11
N TYR A 153 -20.65 10.48 0.03
CA TYR A 153 -20.10 11.83 0.12
C TYR A 153 -18.88 12.03 -0.76
N ASP A 154 -17.92 11.09 -0.74
CA ASP A 154 -16.76 11.15 -1.63
C ASP A 154 -17.20 11.22 -3.10
N TYR A 155 -18.13 10.36 -3.53
CA TYR A 155 -18.66 10.39 -4.89
C TYR A 155 -19.31 11.74 -5.25
N LEU A 156 -20.10 12.31 -4.35
CA LEU A 156 -20.75 13.61 -4.55
C LEU A 156 -19.73 14.75 -4.63
N ILE A 157 -18.70 14.74 -3.77
CA ILE A 157 -17.59 15.71 -3.80
C ILE A 157 -16.84 15.58 -5.13
N PHE A 158 -16.49 14.36 -5.55
CA PHE A 158 -15.85 14.13 -6.85
C PHE A 158 -16.72 14.62 -8.00
N ARG A 159 -18.04 14.35 -7.99
CA ARG A 159 -18.97 14.90 -8.99
C ARG A 159 -19.00 16.43 -8.98
N HIS A 160 -19.03 17.05 -7.81
CA HIS A 160 -19.06 18.51 -7.68
C HIS A 160 -17.74 19.15 -8.16
N LEU A 161 -16.59 18.61 -7.77
CA LEU A 161 -15.28 19.07 -8.23
C LEU A 161 -15.10 18.84 -9.74
N HIS A 162 -15.53 17.69 -10.25
CA HIS A 162 -15.51 17.41 -11.69
C HIS A 162 -16.43 18.37 -12.46
N TRP A 163 -17.60 18.74 -11.92
CA TRP A 163 -18.50 19.72 -12.56
C TRP A 163 -17.87 21.12 -12.59
N LYS A 164 -17.26 21.56 -11.48
CA LYS A 164 -16.52 22.83 -11.40
C LYS A 164 -15.33 22.89 -12.38
N ASN A 165 -14.58 21.81 -12.55
CA ASN A 165 -13.49 21.76 -13.54
C ASN A 165 -14.00 21.71 -14.98
N ARG A 166 -15.17 21.11 -15.24
CA ARG A 166 -15.77 21.09 -16.59
C ARG A 166 -16.20 22.49 -17.05
N GLN A 167 -16.61 23.38 -16.15
CA GLN A 167 -16.92 24.77 -16.50
C GLN A 167 -15.69 25.65 -16.79
N LYS A 168 -14.49 25.26 -16.35
CA LYS A 168 -13.26 26.05 -16.57
C LYS A 168 -12.68 25.92 -17.98
N TYR A 169 -13.13 24.95 -18.78
CA TYR A 169 -12.66 24.69 -20.15
C TYR A 169 -13.69 24.97 -21.25
N TRP A 170 -14.89 25.45 -20.90
CA TRP A 170 -15.88 25.89 -21.89
C TRP A 170 -15.87 27.42 -21.96
N GLY A 171 -15.00 27.95 -22.82
CA GLY A 171 -14.89 29.39 -23.04
C GLY A 171 -13.64 29.90 -23.78
N ARG A 172 -12.74 29.05 -24.29
CA ARG A 172 -11.65 29.48 -25.19
C ARG A 172 -11.51 28.55 -26.40
N PRO A 173 -11.74 29.04 -27.63
CA PRO A 173 -11.61 28.25 -28.84
C PRO A 173 -10.13 28.21 -29.26
N SER A 174 -9.29 27.51 -28.51
CA SER A 174 -7.90 27.17 -28.86
C SER A 174 -7.30 26.43 -27.68
N PHE A 175 -7.47 25.12 -27.57
CA PHE A 175 -6.57 24.16 -26.88
C PHE A 175 -7.23 22.77 -26.95
N CYS A 176 -7.56 22.36 -28.17
CA CYS A 176 -7.66 20.94 -28.50
C CYS A 176 -6.22 20.44 -28.75
N CYS A 177 -5.92 19.22 -28.33
CA CYS A 177 -4.60 18.56 -28.35
C CYS A 177 -3.54 19.14 -27.41
N SER A 178 -3.43 18.57 -26.20
CA SER A 178 -2.15 18.08 -25.61
C SER A 178 -2.28 17.66 -24.14
N VAL A 179 -3.19 16.74 -23.80
CA VAL A 179 -3.08 15.96 -22.54
C VAL A 179 -3.66 14.55 -22.74
N ILE A 180 -3.14 13.81 -23.72
CA ILE A 180 -3.38 12.36 -23.85
C ILE A 180 -2.04 11.64 -23.81
N THR A 181 -1.21 11.90 -22.80
CA THR A 181 0.03 11.13 -22.59
C THR A 181 0.45 11.19 -21.12
N ARG A 182 -0.31 10.55 -20.23
CA ARG A 182 0.16 9.96 -18.94
C ARG A 182 -1.04 9.57 -18.08
N PHE A 183 -1.80 8.56 -18.51
CA PHE A 183 -2.61 7.78 -17.58
C PHE A 183 -2.17 6.33 -17.63
N ASN A 184 -1.81 5.84 -16.45
CA ASN A 184 -1.20 4.54 -16.19
C ASN A 184 -2.14 3.40 -16.61
N LYS A 185 -1.56 2.31 -17.11
CA LYS A 185 -2.16 1.22 -17.91
C LYS A 185 -3.25 0.40 -17.20
N SER A 186 -3.54 0.63 -15.91
CA SER A 186 -4.52 -0.14 -15.14
C SER A 186 -5.98 0.29 -15.29
N TYR A 187 -6.27 1.50 -15.79
CA TYR A 187 -7.66 1.98 -15.93
C TYR A 187 -8.26 1.79 -17.33
N PHE A 188 -7.49 1.25 -18.28
CA PHE A 188 -7.94 1.16 -19.68
C PHE A 188 -9.06 0.14 -19.92
N GLN A 189 -9.28 -0.79 -18.99
CA GLN A 189 -10.36 -1.78 -19.07
C GLN A 189 -11.72 -1.26 -18.59
N LEU A 190 -11.80 -0.08 -17.96
CA LEU A 190 -13.10 0.55 -17.64
C LEU A 190 -13.61 1.50 -18.74
N PHE A 191 -12.78 1.83 -19.74
CA PHE A 191 -13.15 2.77 -20.80
C PHE A 191 -13.95 2.14 -21.95
N LEU A 192 -14.09 0.81 -22.01
CA LEU A 192 -14.76 0.12 -23.12
C LEU A 192 -16.20 -0.33 -22.86
N VAL A 193 -16.79 -0.01 -21.69
CA VAL A 193 -18.18 -0.40 -21.36
C VAL A 193 -19.17 0.77 -21.47
N PHE A 194 -18.70 1.99 -21.76
CA PHE A 194 -19.54 3.20 -21.84
C PHE A 194 -19.53 3.88 -23.22
N TRP A 195 -19.32 3.13 -24.28
CA TRP A 195 -19.77 3.52 -25.63
C TRP A 195 -20.92 2.60 -26.03
N SER A 196 -22.03 2.71 -25.30
CA SER A 196 -23.34 2.32 -25.82
C SER A 196 -23.67 3.23 -27.00
N ARG A 197 -24.36 2.66 -27.98
CA ARG A 197 -24.78 3.18 -29.30
C ARG A 197 -25.53 4.53 -29.33
N ASP A 198 -25.56 5.28 -28.24
CA ASP A 198 -26.48 6.40 -28.02
C ASP A 198 -25.88 7.80 -28.29
N VAL A 199 -24.61 7.90 -28.71
CA VAL A 199 -23.94 9.20 -28.99
C VAL A 199 -23.79 9.51 -30.49
N MET A 200 -24.17 8.60 -31.37
CA MET A 200 -24.22 8.87 -32.82
C MET A 200 -25.48 9.65 -33.27
N SER A 201 -26.32 10.10 -32.32
CA SER A 201 -27.65 10.65 -32.63
C SER A 201 -27.80 12.15 -32.34
N VAL A 202 -26.78 12.82 -31.77
CA VAL A 202 -26.94 14.21 -31.29
C VAL A 202 -26.33 15.27 -32.22
N LEU A 203 -25.64 14.88 -33.30
CA LEU A 203 -25.16 15.85 -34.31
C LEU A 203 -25.30 15.30 -35.73
N GLY A 204 -26.53 15.28 -36.22
CA GLY A 204 -26.88 15.27 -37.66
C GLY A 204 -28.14 16.13 -37.81
N PHE A 205 -28.33 17.01 -38.79
CA PHE A 205 -27.64 17.31 -40.03
C PHE A 205 -28.08 18.72 -40.47
N CYS A 206 -27.23 19.48 -41.17
CA CYS A 206 -27.69 20.38 -42.24
C CYS A 206 -26.59 20.46 -43.31
N PHE A 207 -26.78 19.73 -44.40
CA PHE A 207 -26.05 19.84 -45.67
C PHE A 207 -26.55 21.09 -46.43
N MET A 208 -25.68 21.85 -47.13
CA MET A 208 -25.74 22.06 -48.60
C MET A 208 -24.65 23.04 -49.11
N PHE A 209 -23.98 22.62 -50.18
CA PHE A 209 -23.17 23.32 -51.21
C PHE A 209 -22.87 24.84 -51.13
N MET A 210 -21.57 25.21 -51.21
CA MET A 210 -20.90 25.81 -52.39
C MET A 210 -19.39 25.81 -52.19
#